data_AF-A0A968T406-F1
#
_entry.id   AF-A0A968T406-F1
#
_cell.length_a   1.000
_cell.length_b   1.000
_cell.length_c   1.000
_cell.angle_alpha   90.00
_cell.angle_beta   90.00
_cell.angle_gamma   90.00
#
_symmetry.space_group_name_H-M   'P 1'
#
loop_
_entity.id
_entity.type
_entity.pdbx_description
1 polymer ?
#
loop_
_entity_poly.entity_id
_entity_poly.type
_entity_poly.pdbx_seq_one_letter_code
_entity_poly.pdbx_strand_id
1 'polypeptide(L)' 'MALSQAYLEWEKKTEQRGIQQARLEDLLDTLEVLFGSVPSDLRDLLQTRDSEQLRSLHREALRCQDVDTFRTLLDA' A
#
# COMPACT_ATOMS: atom_id res chain seq x y z
N MET A 1 -22.22 26.39 -10.19
CA MET A 1 -21.54 25.27 -10.88
C MET A 1 -20.22 24.87 -10.23
N ALA A 2 -19.32 25.81 -9.86
CA ALA A 2 -18.03 25.49 -9.23
C ALA A 2 -18.08 24.69 -7.90
N LEU A 3 -19.05 24.99 -7.03
CA LEU A 3 -19.24 24.26 -5.75
C LEU A 3 -19.56 22.76 -5.93
N SER A 4 -20.22 22.39 -7.03
CA SER A 4 -20.56 20.99 -7.32
C SER A 4 -19.34 20.20 -7.79
N GLN A 5 -18.42 20.82 -8.52
CA GLN A 5 -17.21 20.15 -9.01
C GLN A 5 -16.22 19.93 -7.86
N ALA A 6 -16.00 20.95 -7.03
CA ALA A 6 -15.11 20.83 -5.86
C ALA A 6 -15.55 19.73 -4.88
N TYR A 7 -16.86 19.56 -4.68
CA TYR A 7 -17.39 18.49 -3.82
C TYR A 7 -17.13 17.09 -4.40
N LEU A 8 -17.41 16.89 -5.70
CA LEU A 8 -17.15 15.61 -6.39
C LEU A 8 -15.66 15.25 -6.40
N GLU A 9 -14.78 16.25 -6.57
CA GLU A 9 -13.33 16.04 -6.48
C GLU A 9 -12.89 15.66 -5.07
N TRP A 10 -13.47 16.29 -4.04
CA TRP A 10 -13.19 15.97 -2.65
C TRP A 10 -13.66 14.54 -2.28
N GLU A 11 -14.85 14.15 -2.73
CA GLU A 11 -15.39 12.80 -2.53
C GLU A 11 -14.49 11.75 -3.17
N LYS A 12 -14.12 11.93 -4.44
CA LYS A 12 -13.17 11.05 -5.14
C LYS A 12 -11.82 10.96 -4.44
N LYS A 13 -11.28 12.09 -3.95
CA LYS A 13 -10.00 12.11 -3.23
C LYS A 13 -10.09 11.38 -1.90
N THR A 14 -11.23 11.46 -1.22
CA THR A 14 -11.47 10.77 0.05
C THR A 14 -11.63 9.27 -0.17
N GLU A 15 -12.38 8.86 -1.19
CA GLU A 15 -12.51 7.47 -1.61
C GLU A 15 -11.15 6.86 -1.97
N GLN A 16 -10.34 7.56 -2.77
CA GLN A 16 -9.00 7.12 -3.15
C GLN A 16 -8.08 6.93 -1.94
N ARG A 17 -8.15 7.84 -0.96
CA ARG A 17 -7.39 7.71 0.30
C ARG A 17 -7.83 6.49 1.11
N GLY A 18 -9.14 6.25 1.21
CA GLY A 18 -9.68 5.06 1.88
C GLY A 18 -9.22 3.76 1.21
N ILE A 19 -9.25 3.71 -0.12
CA ILE A 19 -8.77 2.55 -0.89
C ILE A 19 -7.26 2.34 -0.68
N GLN A 20 -6.46 3.41 -0.72
CA GLN A 20 -5.03 3.33 -0.47
C GLN A 20 -4.73 2.78 0.93
N GLN A 21 -5.40 3.31 1.95
CA GLN A 21 -5.21 2.89 3.34
C GLN A 21 -5.60 1.42 3.54
N ALA A 22 -6.77 1.00 3.04
CA ALA A 22 -7.20 -0.39 3.15
C ALA A 22 -6.20 -1.36 2.50
N ARG A 23 -5.68 -1.01 1.30
CA ARG A 23 -4.66 -1.83 0.63
C ARG A 23 -3.33 -1.87 1.37
N LEU A 24 -2.95 -0.77 2.02
CA LEU A 24 -1.75 -0.73 2.84
C LEU A 24 -1.90 -1.65 4.05
N GLU A 25 -3.03 -1.58 4.75
CA GLU A 25 -3.35 -2.44 5.89
C GLU A 25 -3.34 -3.92 5.48
N ASP A 26 -4.03 -4.28 4.40
CA ASP A 26 -4.05 -5.65 3.86
C ASP A 26 -2.64 -6.17 3.52
N LEU A 27 -1.80 -5.31 2.94
CA LEU A 27 -0.42 -5.67 2.60
C LEU A 27 0.43 -5.88 3.84
N LEU A 28 0.34 -4.97 4.82
CA LEU A 28 1.08 -5.09 6.08
C LEU A 28 0.69 -6.36 6.83
N ASP A 29 -0.59 -6.65 6.95
CA ASP A 29 -1.09 -7.87 7.59
C ASP A 29 -0.58 -9.12 6.85
N THR A 30 -0.57 -9.10 5.51
CA THR A 30 -0.04 -10.21 4.72
C THR A 30 1.46 -10.40 4.95
N LEU A 31 2.23 -9.32 4.93
CA LEU A 31 3.68 -9.36 5.22
C LEU A 31 3.93 -9.85 6.64
N GLU A 32 3.08 -9.48 7.61
CA GLU A 32 3.21 -9.95 8.98
C GLU A 32 2.97 -11.46 9.09
N VAL A 33 1.97 -11.99 8.37
CA VAL A 33 1.70 -13.42 8.30
C VAL A 33 2.81 -14.19 7.60
N LEU A 34 3.38 -13.65 6.52
CA LEU A 34 4.41 -14.34 5.74
C LEU A 34 5.79 -14.31 6.42
N PHE A 35 6.17 -13.16 6.98
CA PHE A 35 7.55 -12.90 7.40
C PHE A 35 7.69 -12.62 8.91
N GLY A 36 6.59 -12.55 9.66
CA GLY A 36 6.60 -12.23 11.09
C GLY A 36 6.52 -10.72 11.33
N SER A 37 7.45 -10.13 12.06
CA SER A 37 7.38 -8.67 12.30
C SER A 37 7.78 -7.89 11.05
N VAL A 38 6.93 -6.99 10.55
CA VAL A 38 7.29 -6.07 9.46
C VAL A 38 8.17 -4.93 10.00
N PRO A 39 9.40 -4.76 9.48
CA PRO A 39 10.27 -3.64 9.83
C PRO A 39 9.61 -2.28 9.63
N SER A 40 9.86 -1.33 10.53
CA SER A 40 9.23 0.00 10.50
C SER A 40 9.62 0.81 9.25
N ASP A 41 10.85 0.67 8.77
CA ASP A 41 11.33 1.30 7.54
C ASP A 41 10.55 0.82 6.31
N LEU A 42 10.21 -0.48 6.24
CA LEU A 42 9.34 -1.01 5.19
C LEU A 42 7.93 -0.45 5.27
N ARG A 43 7.37 -0.33 6.48
CA ARG A 43 6.04 0.27 6.68
C ARG A 43 6.00 1.71 6.18
N ASP A 44 7.02 2.50 6.50
CA ASP A 44 7.12 3.91 6.06
C ASP A 44 7.25 4.01 4.54
N LEU A 45 8.04 3.13 3.92
CA LEU A 45 8.17 3.08 2.45
C LEU A 45 6.82 2.75 1.79
N LEU A 46 6.08 1.78 2.32
CA LEU A 46 4.78 1.37 1.76
C LEU A 46 3.72 2.46 1.90
N GLN A 47 3.75 3.27 2.97
CA GLN A 47 2.83 4.41 3.14
C GLN A 47 2.93 5.45 2.01
N THR A 48 4.08 5.55 1.34
CA THR A 48 4.27 6.49 0.23
C THR A 48 3.74 5.98 -1.12
N ARG A 49 3.29 4.72 -1.18
CA ARG A 49 2.88 4.06 -2.43
C ARG A 49 1.40 4.26 -2.72
N ASP A 50 1.05 4.37 -3.99
CA ASP A 50 -0.34 4.45 -4.42
C ASP A 50 -1.05 3.08 -4.35
N SER A 51 -2.37 3.08 -4.54
CA SER A 51 -3.19 1.87 -4.43
C SER A 51 -2.82 0.76 -5.44
N GLU A 52 -2.37 1.11 -6.65
CA GLU A 52 -2.02 0.13 -7.68
C GLU A 52 -0.62 -0.45 -7.44
N GLN A 53 0.31 0.37 -6.95
CA GLN A 53 1.61 -0.07 -6.46
C GLN A 53 1.45 -1.04 -5.30
N LEU A 54 0.65 -0.68 -4.28
CA LEU A 54 0.37 -1.55 -3.12
C LEU A 54 -0.24 -2.88 -3.56
N ARG A 55 -1.18 -2.87 -4.51
CA ARG A 55 -1.78 -4.09 -5.07
C ARG A 55 -0.75 -4.97 -5.78
N SER A 56 0.19 -4.37 -6.49
CA SER A 56 1.23 -5.13 -7.19
C SER A 56 2.25 -5.70 -6.21
N LEU A 57 2.70 -4.90 -5.25
CA LEU A 57 3.57 -5.34 -4.15
C LEU A 57 2.94 -6.47 -3.35
N HIS A 58 1.62 -6.45 -3.12
CA HIS A 58 0.92 -7.55 -2.45
C HIS A 58 1.02 -8.88 -3.18
N ARG A 59 0.90 -8.85 -4.52
CA ARG A 59 1.08 -10.06 -5.35
C ARG A 59 2.52 -10.55 -5.39
N GLU A 60 3.48 -9.63 -5.37
CA GLU A 60 4.91 -9.97 -5.34
C GLU A 60 5.34 -10.49 -3.97
N ALA A 61 4.80 -9.95 -2.87
CA ALA A 61 5.07 -10.40 -1.50
C ALA A 61 4.77 -11.90 -1.33
N LEU A 62 3.68 -12.39 -1.92
CA LEU A 62 3.31 -13.81 -1.91
C LEU A 62 4.31 -14.72 -2.63
N ARG A 63 5.23 -14.16 -3.43
CA ARG A 63 6.28 -14.89 -4.17
C ARG A 63 7.65 -14.76 -3.52
N CYS A 64 7.81 -13.83 -2.57
CA CYS A 64 9.05 -13.65 -1.84
C CYS A 64 9.21 -14.75 -0.79
N GLN A 65 10.45 -15.25 -0.65
CA GLN A 65 10.79 -16.27 0.33
C GLN A 65 10.91 -15.69 1.75
N ASP A 66 11.33 -14.43 1.84
CA ASP A 66 11.58 -13.71 3.09
C ASP A 66 11.44 -12.19 2.89
N VAL A 67 11.52 -11.46 4.00
CA VAL A 67 11.40 -9.99 4.04
C VAL A 67 12.55 -9.28 3.32
N ASP A 68 13.75 -9.86 3.30
CA ASP A 68 14.92 -9.27 2.62
C ASP A 68 14.78 -9.33 1.09
N THR A 69 14.22 -10.43 0.58
CA THR A 69 13.85 -10.56 -0.83
C THR A 69 12.79 -9.53 -1.22
N PHE A 70 11.77 -9.35 -0.37
CA PHE A 70 10.75 -8.33 -0.59
C PHE A 70 11.32 -6.91 -0.54
N ARG A 71 12.24 -6.64 0.38
CA ARG A 71 12.95 -5.35 0.48
C ARG A 71 13.71 -5.03 -0.80
N THR A 72 14.40 -6.02 -1.36
CA THR A 72 15.14 -5.84 -2.62
C THR A 72 14.22 -5.43 -3.78
N LEU A 73 12.96 -5.88 -3.80
CA LEU A 73 11.98 -5.45 -4.80
C LEU A 73 11.52 -4.00 -4.62
N LEU A 74 11.55 -3.46 -3.40
CA LEU A 74 11.16 -2.07 -3.13
C LEU A 74 12.24 -1.05 -3.51
N ASP A 75 13.50 -1.50 -3.51
CA ASP A 75 14.67 -0.69 -3.86
C ASP A 75 15.01 -0.72 -5.37
N ALA A 76 14.35 -1.60 -6.14
CA ALA A 76 14.51 -1.74 -7.60
C ALA A 76 13.64 -0.74 -8.39
#